data_AF-A0AAF0TXY0-F1
#
_entry.id   AF-A0AAF0TXY0-F1
#
_cell.length_a   1.000
_cell.length_b   1.000
_cell.length_c   1.000
_cell.angle_alpha   90.00
_cell.angle_beta   90.00
_cell.angle_gamma   90.00
#
_symmetry.space_group_name_H-M   'P 1'
#
loop_
_entity.id
_entity.type
_entity.pdbx_description
1 polymer ?
#
loop_
_entity_poly.entity_id
_entity_poly.type
_entity_poly.pdbx_seq_one_letter_code
_entity_poly.pdbx_strand_id
1 'polypeptide(L)'
;MVFKATFKSEPNDVLLASSIKTESKKRPQKILFLKYEDLKIDPKKEVAKIALFLGKPFGNEEDLEIVLKKCSLERLKNLEVNKSGSIASYIHNSAFFRKGVVGDRKNHMTPEMEEQLDKITMLKLQGSGLEL
;
A
#
# COMPACT_ATOMS: atom_id res chain seq x y z
N MET A 1 11.09 26.83 8.46
CA MET A 1 11.63 25.94 7.41
C MET A 1 10.45 25.34 6.66
N VAL A 2 10.10 25.91 5.50
CA VAL A 2 8.99 25.42 4.68
C VAL A 2 9.53 24.30 3.82
N PHE A 3 9.14 23.05 4.10
CA PHE A 3 9.41 21.93 3.20
C PHE A 3 8.55 22.11 1.94
N LYS A 4 9.10 22.77 0.91
CA LYS A 4 8.64 22.59 -0.48
C LYS A 4 9.20 21.25 -0.97
N ALA A 5 8.56 20.14 -0.57
CA ALA A 5 8.80 18.87 -1.24
C ALA A 5 8.08 18.90 -2.59
N THR A 6 8.79 19.29 -3.64
CA THR A 6 8.31 19.07 -5.01
C THR A 6 8.43 17.57 -5.28
N PHE A 7 7.31 16.85 -5.28
CA PHE A 7 7.27 15.44 -5.67
C PHE A 7 7.49 15.37 -7.20
N LYS A 8 8.75 15.41 -7.64
CA LYS A 8 9.11 15.14 -9.03
C LYS A 8 9.08 13.64 -9.23
N SER A 9 7.95 13.08 -9.68
CA SER A 9 7.91 11.71 -10.16
C SER A 9 8.63 11.63 -11.50
N GLU A 10 9.64 10.77 -11.60
CA GLU A 10 10.36 10.59 -12.85
C GLU A 10 9.49 9.82 -13.85
N PRO A 11 9.65 10.03 -15.17
CA PRO A 11 8.93 9.27 -16.20
C PRO A 11 9.02 7.75 -16.03
N ASN A 12 10.12 7.26 -15.44
CA ASN A 12 10.40 5.84 -15.26
C ASN A 12 9.55 5.16 -14.18
N ASP A 13 9.11 5.87 -13.15
CA ASP A 13 8.38 5.26 -12.01
C ASP A 13 7.01 4.73 -12.41
N VAL A 14 6.36 5.39 -13.37
CA VAL A 14 5.01 5.03 -13.83
C VAL A 14 5.07 3.95 -14.92
N LEU A 15 6.11 3.97 -15.73
CA LEU A 15 6.45 2.86 -16.62
C LEU A 15 6.70 1.58 -15.82
N LEU A 16 7.32 1.68 -14.63
CA LEU A 16 7.57 0.54 -13.76
C LEU A 16 6.28 -0.09 -13.23
N ALA A 17 5.34 0.70 -12.68
CA ALA A 17 4.10 0.16 -12.12
C ALA A 17 3.18 -0.49 -13.19
N SER A 18 3.07 0.15 -14.36
CA SER A 18 2.31 -0.38 -15.50
C SER A 18 2.94 -1.66 -16.08
N SER A 19 4.28 -1.70 -16.12
CA SER A 19 5.04 -2.89 -16.50
C SER A 19 4.82 -4.02 -15.49
N ILE A 20 4.84 -3.75 -14.18
CA ILE A 20 4.65 -4.78 -13.15
C ILE A 20 3.25 -5.41 -13.24
N LYS A 21 2.18 -4.62 -13.43
CA LYS A 21 0.82 -5.16 -13.61
C LYS A 21 0.69 -6.01 -14.88
N THR A 22 1.36 -5.60 -15.95
CA THR A 22 1.39 -6.36 -17.20
C THR A 22 2.16 -7.67 -17.03
N GLU A 23 3.33 -7.60 -16.40
CA GLU A 23 4.16 -8.77 -16.11
C GLU A 23 3.50 -9.73 -15.11
N SER A 24 2.72 -9.23 -14.15
CA SER A 24 1.93 -10.09 -13.26
C SER A 24 0.88 -10.90 -14.01
N LYS A 25 0.32 -10.38 -15.11
CA LYS A 25 -0.60 -11.14 -15.96
C LYS A 25 0.13 -12.18 -16.80
N LYS A 26 1.33 -11.87 -17.29
CA LYS A 26 2.15 -12.82 -18.07
C LYS A 26 2.74 -13.93 -17.20
N ARG A 27 3.04 -13.63 -15.93
CA ARG A 27 3.72 -14.52 -14.98
C ARG A 27 3.01 -14.54 -13.62
N PRO A 28 1.73 -14.95 -13.56
CA PRO A 28 0.90 -14.89 -12.35
C PRO A 28 1.40 -15.76 -11.20
N GLN A 29 2.26 -16.74 -11.48
CA GLN A 29 2.93 -17.60 -10.52
C GLN A 29 4.24 -17.01 -9.95
N LYS A 30 4.74 -15.91 -10.52
CA LYS A 30 5.98 -15.26 -10.09
C LYS A 30 5.78 -13.84 -9.55
N ILE A 31 4.74 -13.15 -10.00
CA ILE A 31 4.48 -11.76 -9.64
C ILE A 31 3.02 -11.64 -9.23
N LEU A 32 2.78 -11.20 -7.99
CA LEU A 32 1.46 -10.85 -7.49
C LEU A 32 1.32 -9.33 -7.44
N PHE A 33 0.34 -8.80 -8.16
CA PHE A 33 -0.01 -7.38 -8.11
C PHE A 33 -1.17 -7.16 -7.12
N LEU A 34 -0.99 -6.20 -6.20
CA LEU A 34 -1.95 -5.83 -5.16
C LEU A 34 -2.05 -4.31 -5.07
N LYS A 35 -3.25 -3.82 -4.73
CA LYS A 35 -3.47 -2.41 -4.37
C LYS A 35 -3.71 -2.29 -2.87
N TYR A 36 -3.21 -1.22 -2.28
CA TYR A 36 -3.39 -0.96 -0.85
C TYR A 36 -4.87 -0.72 -0.53
N GLU A 37 -5.59 -0.04 -1.42
CA GLU A 37 -7.02 0.25 -1.29
C GLU A 37 -7.84 -1.04 -1.29
N ASP A 38 -7.52 -2.00 -2.16
CA ASP A 38 -8.20 -3.30 -2.20
C ASP A 38 -7.96 -4.09 -0.91
N LEU A 39 -6.73 -4.05 -0.37
CA LEU A 39 -6.39 -4.63 0.94
C LEU A 39 -7.18 -3.99 2.10
N LYS A 40 -7.56 -2.72 1.96
CA LYS A 40 -8.37 -2.01 2.96
C LYS A 40 -9.87 -2.27 2.79
N ILE A 41 -10.35 -2.48 1.56
CA ILE A 41 -11.75 -2.75 1.24
C ILE A 41 -12.13 -4.19 1.61
N ASP A 42 -11.34 -5.18 1.18
CA ASP A 42 -11.59 -6.59 1.45
C ASP A 42 -10.30 -7.32 1.84
N PRO A 43 -9.86 -7.16 3.10
CA PRO A 43 -8.64 -7.77 3.59
C PRO A 43 -8.70 -9.30 3.59
N LYS A 44 -9.89 -9.91 3.81
CA LYS A 44 -10.06 -11.38 3.81
C LYS A 44 -9.70 -11.94 2.43
N LYS A 45 -10.29 -11.38 1.38
CA LYS A 45 -10.04 -11.80 -0.01
C LYS A 45 -8.59 -11.59 -0.42
N GLU A 46 -8.03 -10.41 -0.17
CA GLU A 46 -6.66 -10.12 -0.63
C GLU A 46 -5.60 -10.91 0.15
N VAL A 47 -5.80 -11.19 1.45
CA VAL A 47 -4.89 -12.07 2.21
C VAL A 47 -5.01 -13.53 1.78
N ALA A 48 -6.22 -14.02 1.49
CA ALA A 48 -6.40 -15.36 0.93
C ALA A 48 -5.70 -15.51 -0.43
N LYS A 49 -5.77 -14.47 -1.28
CA LYS A 49 -5.06 -14.40 -2.57
C LYS A 49 -3.53 -14.41 -2.40
N ILE A 50 -2.99 -13.70 -1.40
CA ILE A 50 -1.55 -13.78 -1.06
C ILE A 50 -1.16 -15.19 -0.66
N ALA A 51 -1.95 -15.82 0.21
CA ALA A 51 -1.67 -17.17 0.71
C ALA A 51 -1.68 -18.22 -0.42
N LEU A 52 -2.65 -18.12 -1.34
CA LEU A 52 -2.71 -18.94 -2.55
C LEU A 52 -1.49 -18.73 -3.44
N PHE A 53 -1.07 -17.48 -3.67
CA PHE A 53 0.11 -17.15 -4.47
C PHE A 53 1.40 -17.72 -3.86
N LEU A 54 1.51 -17.76 -2.54
CA LEU A 54 2.64 -18.37 -1.82
C LEU A 54 2.57 -19.91 -1.75
N GLY A 55 1.57 -20.54 -2.36
CA GLY A 55 1.35 -21.99 -2.33
C GLY A 55 0.91 -22.52 -0.96
N LYS A 56 0.35 -21.65 -0.11
CA LYS A 56 -0.12 -22.00 1.24
C LYS A 56 -1.55 -21.50 1.45
N PRO A 57 -2.54 -21.99 0.68
CA PRO A 57 -3.93 -21.59 0.88
C PRO A 57 -4.40 -21.94 2.29
N PHE A 58 -5.26 -21.10 2.86
CA PHE A 58 -5.86 -21.38 4.16
C PHE A 58 -6.78 -22.60 4.09
N GLY A 59 -6.73 -23.45 5.11
CA GLY A 59 -7.59 -24.64 5.21
C GLY A 59 -8.97 -24.36 5.80
N ASN A 60 -9.10 -23.29 6.57
CA ASN A 60 -10.34 -22.85 7.21
C ASN A 60 -10.36 -21.32 7.34
N GLU A 61 -11.51 -20.76 7.74
CA GLU A 61 -11.65 -19.31 7.91
C GLU A 61 -11.00 -18.82 9.21
N GLU A 62 -10.94 -19.65 10.26
CA GLU A 62 -10.34 -19.25 11.54
C GLU A 62 -8.85 -18.87 11.42
N ASP A 63 -8.08 -19.62 10.64
CA ASP A 63 -6.65 -19.34 10.39
C ASP A 63 -6.46 -18.00 9.66
N LEU A 64 -7.33 -17.71 8.69
CA LEU A 64 -7.33 -16.43 7.98
C LEU A 64 -7.62 -15.28 8.95
N GLU A 65 -8.61 -15.43 9.82
CA GLU A 65 -8.95 -14.43 10.84
C GLU A 65 -7.83 -14.21 11.85
N ILE A 66 -7.14 -15.27 12.26
CA ILE A 66 -5.96 -15.18 13.12
C ILE A 66 -4.87 -14.35 12.44
N VAL A 67 -4.59 -14.59 11.16
CA VAL A 67 -3.59 -13.81 10.41
C VAL A 67 -4.03 -12.35 10.29
N LEU A 68 -5.29 -12.09 9.95
CA LEU A 68 -5.83 -10.73 9.86
C LEU A 68 -5.71 -9.97 11.18
N LYS A 69 -6.07 -10.60 12.29
CA LYS A 69 -5.93 -10.03 13.64
C LYS A 69 -4.47 -9.80 13.99
N LYS A 70 -3.58 -10.74 13.64
CA LYS A 70 -2.13 -10.59 13.88
C LYS A 70 -1.53 -9.48 13.02
N CYS A 71 -1.95 -9.32 11.78
CA CYS A 71 -1.40 -8.31 10.88
C CYS A 71 -2.15 -6.97 10.94
N SER A 72 -3.16 -6.83 11.80
CA SER A 72 -3.95 -5.60 11.88
C SER A 72 -3.08 -4.43 12.31
N LEU A 73 -3.28 -3.28 11.65
CA LEU A 73 -2.56 -2.07 11.97
C LEU A 73 -2.73 -1.66 13.43
N GLU A 74 -3.96 -1.76 13.95
CA GLU A 74 -4.27 -1.46 15.34
C GLU A 74 -3.43 -2.30 16.30
N ARG A 75 -3.34 -3.61 16.09
CA ARG A 75 -2.52 -4.47 16.94
C ARG A 75 -1.05 -4.14 16.79
N LEU A 76 -0.54 -4.07 15.55
CA LEU A 76 0.87 -3.84 15.27
C LEU A 76 1.34 -2.50 15.84
N LYS A 77 0.57 -1.42 15.66
CA LYS A 77 0.85 -0.10 16.23
C LYS A 77 0.91 -0.12 17.76
N ASN A 78 0.14 -1.01 18.39
CA ASN A 78 0.03 -1.09 19.84
C ASN A 78 1.02 -2.05 20.51
N LEU A 79 1.85 -2.77 19.75
CA LEU A 79 2.93 -3.58 20.31
C LEU A 79 4.01 -2.69 20.94
N GLU A 80 4.49 -3.06 22.12
CA GLU A 80 5.54 -2.30 22.83
C GLU A 80 6.77 -2.05 21.96
N VAL A 81 7.20 -3.06 21.22
CA VAL A 81 8.34 -2.95 20.28
C VAL A 81 8.14 -1.85 19.23
N ASN A 82 6.90 -1.54 18.86
CA ASN A 82 6.56 -0.54 17.86
C ASN A 82 6.23 0.82 18.49
N LYS A 83 5.93 0.86 19.79
CA LYS A 83 5.72 2.13 20.52
C LYS A 83 7.03 2.74 20.99
N SER A 84 7.94 1.94 21.54
CA SER A 84 9.15 2.38 22.24
C SER A 84 10.46 1.90 21.58
N GLY A 85 10.39 0.98 20.63
CA GLY A 85 11.57 0.53 19.89
C GLY A 85 12.05 1.56 18.87
N SER A 86 13.32 1.42 18.46
CA SER A 86 13.91 2.21 17.39
C SER A 86 14.77 1.35 16.47
N ILE A 87 14.77 1.68 15.18
CA ILE A 87 15.72 1.16 14.20
C ILE A 87 16.86 2.18 14.10
N ALA A 88 18.09 1.69 14.26
CA ALA A 88 19.33 2.44 14.08
C ALA A 88 19.29 3.83 14.73
N SER A 89 19.24 3.91 16.06
CA SER A 89 19.36 5.09 16.95
C SER A 89 18.57 6.38 16.63
N TYR A 90 17.91 6.49 15.48
CA TYR A 90 17.39 7.75 14.94
C TYR A 90 15.95 7.63 14.42
N ILE A 91 15.47 6.42 14.12
CA ILE A 91 14.11 6.20 13.62
C ILE A 91 13.32 5.39 14.65
N HIS A 92 12.38 6.04 15.31
CA HIS A 92 11.46 5.38 16.24
C HIS A 92 10.49 4.49 15.47
N ASN A 93 10.24 3.27 15.94
CA ASN A 93 9.38 2.31 15.26
C ASN A 93 7.93 2.82 15.10
N SER A 94 7.51 3.72 15.98
CA SER A 94 6.19 4.34 15.93
C SER A 94 5.97 5.16 14.65
N ALA A 95 7.04 5.64 14.00
CA ALA A 95 6.98 6.37 12.76
C ALA A 95 6.41 5.53 11.59
N PHE A 96 6.55 4.20 11.63
CA PHE A 96 6.04 3.31 10.58
C PHE A 96 4.52 3.07 10.69
N PHE A 97 3.88 3.40 11.83
CA PHE A 97 2.48 3.08 12.12
C PHE A 97 1.64 4.35 12.35
N ARG A 98 1.31 5.06 11.28
CA ARG A 98 0.55 6.32 11.32
C ARG A 98 -0.97 6.13 11.50
N LYS A 99 -1.78 6.45 10.46
CA LYS A 99 -3.25 6.27 10.47
C LYS A 99 -3.69 5.01 9.72
N GLY A 100 -3.01 4.68 8.62
CA GLY A 100 -3.35 3.55 7.74
C GLY A 100 -4.81 3.54 7.26
N VAL A 101 -5.29 4.73 6.87
CA VAL A 101 -6.62 4.94 6.27
C VAL A 101 -6.45 5.45 4.84
N VAL A 102 -7.38 5.05 3.97
CA VAL A 102 -7.45 5.54 2.59
C VAL A 102 -8.06 6.94 2.59
N GLY A 103 -7.56 7.83 1.73
CA GLY A 103 -8.14 9.16 1.54
C GLY A 103 -7.68 10.24 2.54
N ASP A 104 -6.77 9.94 3.47
CA ASP A 104 -6.28 10.95 4.44
C ASP A 104 -5.61 12.15 3.78
N ARG A 105 -5.24 12.06 2.49
CA ARG A 105 -4.68 13.18 1.70
C ARG A 105 -5.55 14.44 1.77
N LYS A 106 -6.88 14.28 1.83
CA LYS A 106 -7.85 15.39 1.90
C LYS A 106 -7.72 16.23 3.17
N ASN A 107 -7.09 15.68 4.21
CA ASN A 107 -6.83 16.40 5.46
C ASN A 107 -5.51 17.21 5.43
N HIS A 108 -4.70 17.07 4.38
CA HIS A 108 -3.36 17.68 4.30
C HIS A 108 -3.13 18.48 3.00
N MET A 109 -4.02 18.38 2.01
CA MET A 109 -3.89 19.04 0.72
C MET A 109 -5.01 20.08 0.54
N THR A 110 -4.68 21.21 -0.10
CA THR A 110 -5.70 22.14 -0.58
C THR A 110 -6.38 21.57 -1.83
N PRO A 111 -7.58 22.04 -2.21
CA PRO A 111 -8.25 21.59 -3.42
C PRO A 111 -7.39 21.74 -4.67
N GLU A 112 -6.61 22.82 -4.78
CA GLU A 112 -5.71 23.06 -5.92
C GLU A 112 -4.58 22.03 -5.98
N MET A 113 -4.03 21.64 -4.83
CA MET A 113 -2.99 20.60 -4.76
C MET A 113 -3.55 19.22 -5.13
N GLU A 114 -4.77 18.91 -4.68
CA GLU A 114 -5.45 17.66 -5.02
C GLU A 114 -5.72 17.58 -6.53
N GLU A 115 -6.25 18.65 -7.13
CA GLU A 115 -6.51 18.71 -8.57
C GLU A 115 -5.22 18.58 -9.39
N GLN A 116 -4.14 19.23 -8.97
CA GLN A 116 -2.84 19.10 -9.62
C GLN A 116 -2.32 17.66 -9.56
N LEU A 117 -2.43 17.00 -8.40
CA LEU A 117 -2.00 15.62 -8.23
C LEU A 117 -2.85 14.65 -9.07
N ASP A 118 -4.16 14.85 -9.11
CA ASP A 118 -5.06 14.01 -9.91
C ASP A 118 -4.79 14.17 -11.40
N LYS A 119 -4.54 15.40 -11.89
CA LYS A 119 -4.10 15.64 -13.28
C LYS A 119 -2.80 14.92 -13.62
N ILE A 120 -1.78 15.04 -12.77
CA ILE A 120 -0.49 14.36 -12.97
C ILE A 120 -0.71 12.84 -13.00
N THR A 121 -1.52 12.32 -12.07
CA THR A 121 -1.77 10.88 -11.97
C THR A 121 -2.50 10.35 -13.19
N MET A 122 -3.56 11.04 -13.66
CA MET A 122 -4.29 10.66 -14.87
C MET A 122 -3.37 10.63 -16.10
N LEU A 123 -2.59 11.70 -16.33
CA LEU A 123 -1.67 11.79 -17.48
C LEU A 123 -0.63 10.67 -17.46
N LYS A 124 -0.14 10.32 -16.27
CA LYS A 124 0.90 9.30 -16.10
C LYS A 124 0.34 7.89 -16.22
N LEU A 125 -0.84 7.62 -15.67
CA LEU A 125 -1.48 6.29 -15.69
C LEU A 125 -2.29 6.03 -16.96
N GLN A 126 -2.49 7.01 -17.82
CA GLN A 126 -3.21 6.83 -19.07
C GLN A 126 -2.61 5.67 -19.90
N GLY A 127 -3.46 4.74 -20.33
CA GLY A 127 -3.04 3.57 -21.12
C GLY A 127 -2.27 2.50 -20.34
N SER A 128 -1.96 2.71 -19.05
CA SER A 128 -1.29 1.70 -18.21
C SER A 128 -2.20 0.54 -17.79
N GLY A 129 -3.52 0.71 -17.95
CA GLY A 129 -4.52 -0.18 -17.38
C GLY A 129 -4.60 -0.12 -15.85
N LEU A 130 -3.95 0.84 -15.19
CA LEU A 130 -4.16 1.18 -13.78
C LEU A 130 -5.23 2.26 -13.69
N GLU A 131 -6.32 1.94 -12.99
CA GLU A 131 -7.40 2.87 -12.66
C GLU A 131 -7.30 3.19 -11.17
N LEU A 132 -7.56 4.46 -10.82
CA LEU A 132 -7.68 4.95 -9.45
C LEU A 132 -9.02 4.50 -8.85
#